data_AF-A0AB36YPY3-F1
#
_entry.id   AF-A0AB36YPY3-F1
#
_cell.length_a   1.000
_cell.length_b   1.000
_cell.length_c   1.000
_cell.angle_alpha   90.00
_cell.angle_beta   90.00
_cell.angle_gamma   90.00
#
_symmetry.space_group_name_H-M   'P 1'
#
loop_
_entity.id
_entity.type
_entity.pdbx_description
1 polymer ?
#
loop_
_entity_poly.entity_id
_entity_poly.type
_entity_poly.pdbx_seq_one_letter_code
_entity_poly.pdbx_strand_id
1 'polypeptide(L)'
;MINYSTQSWASTNSLTAANASNLFSFYEKHFAEPLVLEDKERASTFVPALFRIPTRHADNVVSSTLVVFDVDQKLGEGYDDDMIQLEEIEDALIDLCLEHIVYTSHSHTQAAPRFRIILTPSRPVLPEEHDQFYAAILEQIDDFLGGRMLRALDPCWKSLSHCFYVYTAHPDRRQYAISFYNPGRPADVLEYLLHNSTYGLDVEYKPGAARKATGGTGARGRSYQLNRIVGGMITSSTEEEIAQRLFEYDNAEHAGNEYFRDRQYSRNRPRLGESQEAAAWRSCKIFTKSHINSLKRKFRKQDMQIVNAKAQSREPMPTHDAMIKVRSVKSQLTRKGGQSALVELQVMSGEHAGRHFWHRFYGEGSHPTAIKISKSIQYKIAKATKTDMQQLKDLIKAEGHIVLARIKQNPGTNGFPPQNEIGDLHLTTNHTQHKNVVL
;
A
#
# COMPACT_ATOMS: atom_id res chain seq x y z
N MET A 1 2.36 -21.25 -23.52
CA MET A 1 3.34 -20.76 -24.51
C MET A 1 3.00 -19.33 -24.84
N ILE A 2 3.97 -18.42 -24.72
CA ILE A 2 3.84 -16.99 -25.01
C ILE A 2 4.39 -16.74 -26.41
N ASN A 3 3.59 -16.10 -27.27
CA ASN A 3 3.96 -15.71 -28.63
C ASN A 3 4.05 -14.18 -28.71
N TYR A 4 5.20 -13.68 -29.12
CA TYR A 4 5.47 -12.25 -29.26
C TYR A 4 6.31 -12.02 -30.50
N SER A 5 6.45 -10.76 -30.89
CA SER A 5 7.34 -10.37 -31.99
C SER A 5 8.44 -9.47 -31.47
N THR A 6 9.63 -9.52 -32.05
CA THR A 6 10.75 -8.64 -31.71
C THR A 6 11.14 -7.75 -32.88
N GLN A 7 11.77 -6.62 -32.55
CA GLN A 7 12.40 -5.72 -33.51
C GLN A 7 13.77 -5.30 -33.00
N SER A 8 14.70 -5.08 -33.92
CA SER A 8 16.03 -4.57 -33.59
C SER A 8 15.99 -3.12 -33.10
N TRP A 9 15.05 -2.31 -33.61
CA TRP A 9 14.88 -0.89 -33.24
C TRP A 9 13.39 -0.52 -33.30
N ALA A 10 12.97 0.45 -32.48
CA ALA A 10 11.58 0.91 -32.45
C ALA A 10 11.10 1.57 -33.76
N SER A 11 12.05 2.07 -34.56
CA SER A 11 11.79 2.74 -35.84
C SER A 11 11.55 1.77 -37.00
N THR A 12 11.89 0.49 -36.87
CA THR A 12 11.63 -0.49 -37.93
C THR A 12 10.19 -1.00 -37.87
N ASN A 13 9.67 -1.46 -39.01
CA ASN A 13 8.34 -2.07 -39.08
C ASN A 13 8.38 -3.58 -39.32
N SER A 14 9.53 -4.14 -39.69
CA SER A 14 9.71 -5.59 -39.82
C SER A 14 9.73 -6.24 -38.44
N LEU A 15 9.06 -7.39 -38.34
CA LEU A 15 8.90 -8.16 -37.12
C LEU A 15 9.56 -9.53 -37.25
N THR A 16 10.21 -10.00 -36.20
CA THR A 16 10.66 -11.39 -36.07
C THR A 16 9.80 -12.10 -35.04
N ALA A 17 9.10 -13.16 -35.43
CA ALA A 17 8.30 -13.96 -34.51
C ALA A 17 9.21 -14.67 -33.48
N ALA A 18 8.78 -14.68 -32.23
CA ALA A 18 9.48 -15.33 -31.14
C ALA A 18 8.48 -15.97 -30.17
N ASN A 19 8.97 -16.92 -29.37
CA ASN A 19 8.17 -17.54 -28.33
C ASN A 19 8.97 -17.73 -27.04
N ALA A 20 8.23 -17.94 -25.96
CA ALA A 20 8.72 -18.36 -24.65
C ALA A 20 7.76 -19.43 -24.09
N SER A 21 8.27 -20.35 -23.28
CA SER A 21 7.46 -21.44 -22.72
C SER A 21 6.39 -20.92 -21.75
N ASN A 22 6.76 -19.96 -20.90
CA ASN A 22 5.95 -19.32 -19.86
C ASN A 22 6.49 -17.90 -19.56
N LEU A 23 5.85 -17.16 -18.64
CA LEU A 23 6.24 -15.77 -18.36
C LEU A 23 7.62 -15.69 -17.72
N PHE A 24 7.97 -16.68 -16.90
CA PHE A 24 9.29 -16.74 -16.27
C PHE A 24 10.42 -16.88 -17.30
N SER A 25 10.30 -17.76 -18.31
CA SER A 25 11.33 -17.87 -19.35
C SER A 25 11.37 -16.65 -20.27
N PHE A 26 10.24 -15.94 -20.42
CA PHE A 26 10.23 -14.63 -21.07
C PHE A 26 10.97 -13.57 -20.25
N TYR A 27 10.78 -13.57 -18.93
CA TYR A 27 11.50 -12.72 -17.96
C TYR A 27 13.00 -12.97 -18.02
N GLU A 28 13.45 -14.22 -17.87
CA GLU A 28 14.87 -14.57 -17.86
C GLU A 28 15.59 -14.12 -19.14
N LYS A 29 14.90 -14.23 -20.28
CA LYS A 29 15.46 -13.88 -21.58
C LYS A 29 15.65 -12.38 -21.81
N HIS A 30 14.75 -11.54 -21.29
CA HIS A 30 14.65 -10.13 -21.70
C HIS A 30 14.63 -9.11 -20.56
N PHE A 31 14.37 -9.54 -19.33
CA PHE A 31 14.05 -8.64 -18.21
C PHE A 31 14.82 -8.96 -16.92
N ALA A 32 15.60 -10.04 -16.86
CA ALA A 32 16.39 -10.36 -15.67
C ALA A 32 17.49 -9.33 -15.39
N GLU A 33 18.12 -8.79 -16.44
CA GLU A 33 19.21 -7.83 -16.33
C GLU A 33 18.96 -6.61 -17.23
N PRO A 34 19.26 -5.38 -16.77
CA PRO A 34 19.06 -4.20 -17.61
C PRO A 34 20.13 -4.10 -18.69
N LEU A 35 19.68 -3.82 -19.91
CA LEU A 35 20.58 -3.30 -20.94
C LEU A 35 20.89 -1.82 -20.64
N VAL A 36 22.16 -1.49 -20.39
CA VAL A 36 22.56 -0.12 -20.05
C VAL A 36 22.95 0.64 -21.31
N LEU A 37 22.20 1.70 -21.65
CA LEU A 37 22.39 2.49 -22.86
C LEU A 37 22.16 3.98 -22.60
N GLU A 38 23.01 4.85 -23.16
CA GLU A 38 22.77 6.30 -23.17
C GLU A 38 21.51 6.62 -23.97
N ASP A 39 21.42 6.11 -25.21
CA ASP A 39 20.27 6.25 -26.08
C ASP A 39 19.41 4.98 -26.10
N LYS A 40 18.15 5.11 -25.65
CA LYS A 40 17.18 4.01 -25.64
C LYS A 40 16.76 3.57 -27.03
N GLU A 41 16.87 4.42 -28.06
CA GLU A 41 16.50 4.05 -29.43
C GLU A 41 17.36 2.91 -29.95
N ARG A 42 18.50 2.67 -29.28
CA ARG A 42 19.39 1.56 -29.56
C ARG A 42 18.98 0.22 -28.91
N ALA A 43 17.93 0.21 -28.09
CA ALA A 43 17.43 -1.01 -27.49
C ALA A 43 16.49 -1.76 -28.45
N SER A 44 16.51 -3.09 -28.34
CA SER A 44 15.50 -3.92 -28.98
C SER A 44 14.13 -3.67 -28.36
N THR A 45 13.08 -3.95 -29.15
CA THR A 45 11.70 -3.88 -28.69
C THR A 45 11.02 -5.23 -28.86
N PHE A 46 9.93 -5.41 -28.13
CA PHE A 46 9.00 -6.50 -28.34
C PHE A 46 7.58 -5.96 -28.55
N VAL A 47 6.78 -6.72 -29.27
CA VAL A 47 5.34 -6.48 -29.45
C VAL A 47 4.62 -7.68 -28.84
N PRO A 48 3.65 -7.49 -27.93
CA PRO A 48 2.98 -8.57 -27.19
C PRO A 48 2.06 -9.46 -28.05
N ALA A 49 2.17 -9.37 -29.38
CA ALA A 49 1.24 -9.94 -30.34
C ALA A 49 1.90 -10.85 -31.38
N LEU A 50 1.08 -11.77 -31.88
CA LEU A 50 1.33 -12.58 -33.07
C LEU A 50 0.76 -11.86 -34.30
N PHE A 51 1.49 -11.92 -35.41
CA PHE A 51 1.12 -11.25 -36.64
C PHE A 51 0.93 -12.24 -37.80
N ARG A 52 -0.08 -11.98 -38.65
CA ARG A 52 -0.32 -12.73 -39.90
C ARG A 52 0.73 -12.41 -40.96
N ILE A 53 1.15 -11.15 -41.01
CA ILE A 53 2.22 -10.62 -41.86
C ILE A 53 3.25 -10.00 -40.91
N PRO A 54 4.56 -10.27 -41.06
CA PRO A 54 5.62 -9.81 -40.15
C PRO A 54 5.91 -8.30 -40.31
N THR A 55 4.87 -7.47 -40.23
CA THR A 55 4.89 -6.02 -40.35
C THR A 55 4.01 -5.43 -39.27
N ARG A 56 4.58 -4.50 -38.49
CA ARG A 56 3.94 -3.82 -37.37
C ARG A 56 2.80 -2.92 -37.83
N HIS A 57 1.60 -3.49 -37.87
CA HIS A 57 0.35 -2.80 -38.17
C HIS A 57 -0.79 -3.49 -37.40
N ALA A 58 -1.76 -2.72 -36.88
CA ALA A 58 -2.83 -3.27 -36.06
C ALA A 58 -3.64 -4.35 -36.81
N ASP A 59 -3.98 -4.10 -38.08
CA ASP A 59 -4.70 -5.07 -38.92
C ASP A 59 -3.94 -6.39 -39.12
N ASN A 60 -2.62 -6.39 -38.94
CA ASN A 60 -1.83 -7.61 -39.08
C ASN A 60 -1.85 -8.47 -37.81
N VAL A 61 -2.37 -7.96 -36.69
CA VAL A 61 -2.41 -8.70 -35.42
C VAL A 61 -3.45 -9.82 -35.50
N VAL A 62 -3.02 -11.02 -35.08
CA VAL A 62 -3.86 -12.21 -34.97
C VAL A 62 -4.38 -12.37 -33.56
N SER A 63 -3.50 -12.21 -32.57
CA SER A 63 -3.84 -12.27 -31.15
C SER A 63 -2.70 -11.71 -30.30
N SER A 64 -3.03 -11.33 -29.06
CA SER A 64 -2.05 -10.94 -28.04
C SER A 64 -1.91 -12.06 -27.01
N THR A 65 -0.69 -12.41 -26.62
CA THR A 65 -0.45 -13.39 -25.53
C THR A 65 0.11 -12.75 -24.27
N LEU A 66 0.23 -11.42 -24.26
CA LEU A 66 0.65 -10.60 -23.14
C LEU A 66 -0.22 -9.35 -23.08
N VAL A 67 -0.37 -8.78 -21.89
CA VAL A 67 -0.92 -7.43 -21.70
C VAL A 67 0.15 -6.56 -21.08
N VAL A 68 0.31 -5.34 -21.61
CA VAL A 68 1.33 -4.39 -21.13
C VAL A 68 0.67 -3.09 -20.69
N PHE A 69 0.98 -2.66 -19.46
CA PHE A 69 0.64 -1.34 -18.94
C PHE A 69 1.91 -0.51 -18.86
N ASP A 70 1.96 0.61 -19.58
CA ASP A 70 3.08 1.56 -19.52
C ASP A 70 2.71 2.74 -18.64
N VAL A 71 3.33 2.80 -17.46
CA VAL A 71 3.08 3.82 -16.44
C VAL A 71 4.16 4.90 -16.62
N ASP A 72 3.79 6.00 -17.29
CA ASP A 72 4.69 7.08 -17.71
C ASP A 72 4.46 8.36 -16.90
N GLN A 73 4.80 8.31 -15.61
CA GLN A 73 4.66 9.47 -14.70
C GLN A 73 5.77 10.51 -14.96
N LYS A 74 5.38 11.76 -15.21
CA LYS A 74 6.23 12.94 -15.40
C LYS A 74 5.92 14.01 -14.36
N LEU A 75 6.98 14.64 -13.87
CA LEU A 75 6.85 15.80 -12.98
C LEU A 75 6.17 16.95 -13.72
N GLY A 76 5.28 17.67 -13.03
CA GLY A 76 4.56 18.83 -13.55
C GLY A 76 3.26 18.49 -14.29
N GLU A 77 2.87 17.22 -14.39
CA GLU A 77 1.62 16.79 -15.04
C GLU A 77 0.45 16.59 -14.06
N GLY A 78 0.53 17.17 -12.85
CA GLY A 78 -0.61 17.26 -11.92
C GLY A 78 -0.83 16.02 -11.04
N TYR A 79 0.15 15.12 -10.96
CA TYR A 79 0.17 13.97 -10.04
C TYR A 79 1.44 13.91 -9.17
N ASP A 80 2.21 15.00 -9.08
CA ASP A 80 3.48 15.07 -8.36
C ASP A 80 3.40 14.63 -6.88
N ASP A 81 2.32 15.02 -6.20
CA ASP A 81 2.09 14.69 -4.79
C ASP A 81 1.50 13.27 -4.58
N ASP A 82 1.20 12.55 -5.67
CA ASP A 82 0.41 11.32 -5.65
C ASP A 82 0.90 10.29 -6.68
N MET A 83 2.20 10.29 -6.97
CA MET A 83 2.81 9.34 -7.89
C MET A 83 2.78 7.91 -7.34
N ILE A 84 2.44 6.98 -8.21
CA ILE A 84 2.41 5.55 -7.95
C ILE A 84 3.85 5.03 -7.84
N GLN A 85 4.16 4.41 -6.70
CA GLN A 85 5.43 3.74 -6.49
C GLN A 85 5.39 2.29 -7.02
N LEU A 86 6.56 1.71 -7.34
CA LEU A 86 6.63 0.33 -7.85
C LEU A 86 6.03 -0.68 -6.86
N GLU A 87 6.30 -0.48 -5.57
CA GLU A 87 5.81 -1.37 -4.52
C GLU A 87 4.30 -1.26 -4.32
N GLU A 88 3.67 -0.12 -4.67
CA GLU A 88 2.21 0.02 -4.66
C GLU A 88 1.55 -0.82 -5.75
N ILE A 89 2.19 -0.89 -6.92
CA ILE A 89 1.75 -1.76 -8.02
C ILE A 89 1.95 -3.22 -7.69
N GLU A 90 3.11 -3.58 -7.15
CA GLU A 90 3.39 -4.96 -6.76
C GLU A 90 2.34 -5.47 -5.76
N ASP A 91 2.00 -4.68 -4.74
CA ASP A 91 0.92 -5.01 -3.81
C ASP A 91 -0.42 -5.24 -4.50
N ALA A 92 -0.80 -4.36 -5.43
CA ALA A 92 -2.06 -4.46 -6.17
C ALA A 92 -2.10 -5.76 -6.99
N LEU A 93 -1.00 -6.09 -7.67
CA LEU A 93 -0.89 -7.29 -8.50
C LEU A 93 -0.85 -8.58 -7.67
N ILE A 94 -0.14 -8.58 -6.53
CA ILE A 94 -0.13 -9.71 -5.57
C ILE A 94 -1.52 -9.93 -5.00
N ASP A 95 -2.26 -8.87 -4.68
CA ASP A 95 -3.61 -8.98 -4.13
C ASP A 95 -4.60 -9.62 -5.12
N LEU A 96 -4.44 -9.29 -6.40
CA LEU A 96 -5.18 -9.92 -7.50
C LEU A 96 -4.66 -11.33 -7.85
N CYS A 97 -3.57 -11.79 -7.21
CA CYS A 97 -2.91 -13.06 -7.47
C CYS A 97 -2.51 -13.23 -8.95
N LEU A 98 -2.12 -12.14 -9.62
CA LEU A 98 -1.76 -12.15 -11.03
C LEU A 98 -0.29 -12.53 -11.22
N GLU A 99 0.00 -13.42 -12.18
CA GLU A 99 1.36 -13.66 -12.66
C GLU A 99 1.84 -12.42 -13.43
N HIS A 100 3.01 -11.87 -13.05
CA HIS A 100 3.44 -10.60 -13.62
C HIS A 100 4.95 -10.38 -13.66
N ILE A 101 5.36 -9.49 -14.57
CA ILE A 101 6.68 -8.85 -14.58
C ILE A 101 6.47 -7.35 -14.38
N VAL A 102 7.27 -6.73 -13.51
CA VAL A 102 7.39 -5.27 -13.44
C VAL A 102 8.83 -4.89 -13.72
N TYR A 103 9.05 -3.92 -14.60
CA TYR A 103 10.38 -3.38 -14.86
C TYR A 103 10.35 -1.88 -15.11
N THR A 104 11.38 -1.21 -14.60
CA THR A 104 11.59 0.23 -14.80
C THR A 104 11.94 0.55 -16.26
N SER A 105 11.48 1.71 -16.73
CA SER A 105 11.84 2.21 -18.07
C SER A 105 13.19 2.92 -18.05
N HIS A 106 13.77 3.17 -19.23
CA HIS A 106 15.02 3.94 -19.38
C HIS A 106 14.95 5.35 -18.75
N SER A 107 13.75 5.95 -18.72
CA SER A 107 13.50 7.30 -18.17
C SER A 107 13.12 7.30 -16.68
N HIS A 108 13.13 6.14 -16.02
CA HIS A 108 12.80 6.02 -14.60
C HIS A 108 13.72 6.85 -13.71
N THR A 109 13.14 7.55 -12.74
CA THR A 109 13.87 8.15 -11.62
C THR A 109 13.09 7.92 -10.33
N GLN A 110 13.74 8.07 -9.17
CA GLN A 110 13.04 7.98 -7.88
C GLN A 110 11.96 9.05 -7.72
N ALA A 111 12.18 10.26 -8.26
CA ALA A 111 11.23 11.37 -8.18
C ALA A 111 10.07 11.23 -9.19
N ALA A 112 10.28 10.50 -10.28
CA ALA A 112 9.29 10.24 -11.31
C ALA A 112 9.34 8.75 -11.71
N PRO A 113 8.70 7.86 -10.93
CA PRO A 113 8.75 6.43 -11.20
C PRO A 113 8.03 6.10 -12.51
N ARG A 114 8.78 5.55 -13.46
CA ARG A 114 8.24 5.05 -14.73
C ARG A 114 8.59 3.59 -14.93
N PHE A 115 7.59 2.79 -15.24
CA PHE A 115 7.75 1.35 -15.29
C PHE A 115 6.64 0.73 -16.13
N ARG A 116 6.88 -0.51 -16.54
CA ARG A 116 5.91 -1.31 -17.29
C ARG A 116 5.53 -2.54 -16.48
N ILE A 117 4.27 -2.92 -16.62
CA ILE A 117 3.70 -4.15 -16.07
C ILE A 117 3.39 -5.06 -17.25
N ILE A 118 3.85 -6.30 -17.20
CA ILE A 118 3.49 -7.33 -18.19
C ILE A 118 2.72 -8.42 -17.46
N LEU A 119 1.54 -8.76 -17.98
CA LEU A 119 0.69 -9.83 -17.47
C LEU A 119 0.48 -10.90 -18.55
N THR A 120 0.25 -12.14 -18.11
CA THR A 120 -0.17 -13.26 -18.96
C THR A 120 -1.68 -13.43 -18.92
N PRO A 121 -2.38 -13.36 -20.07
CA PRO A 121 -3.76 -13.83 -20.18
C PRO A 121 -3.85 -15.36 -20.11
N SER A 122 -4.96 -15.91 -19.62
CA SER A 122 -5.19 -17.36 -19.54
C SER A 122 -5.27 -18.06 -20.91
N ARG A 123 -5.59 -17.29 -21.95
CA ARG A 123 -5.54 -17.68 -23.36
C ARG A 123 -5.17 -16.47 -24.22
N PRO A 124 -4.71 -16.65 -25.46
CA PRO A 124 -4.55 -15.52 -26.39
C PRO A 124 -5.83 -14.68 -26.49
N VAL A 125 -5.65 -13.36 -26.46
CA VAL A 125 -6.72 -12.35 -26.56
C VAL A 125 -6.85 -11.96 -28.02
N LEU A 126 -8.07 -12.00 -28.54
CA LEU A 126 -8.35 -11.62 -29.92
C LEU A 126 -8.44 -10.08 -30.06
N PRO A 127 -8.18 -9.53 -31.26
CA PRO A 127 -8.27 -8.07 -31.48
C PRO A 127 -9.59 -7.46 -31.03
N GLU A 128 -10.71 -8.13 -31.29
CA GLU A 128 -12.06 -7.71 -30.90
C GLU A 128 -12.34 -7.77 -29.40
N GLU A 129 -11.53 -8.51 -28.63
CA GLU A 129 -11.67 -8.65 -27.18
C GLU A 129 -10.75 -7.70 -26.40
N HIS A 130 -9.71 -7.17 -27.07
CA HIS A 130 -8.57 -6.50 -26.43
C HIS A 130 -8.99 -5.32 -25.55
N ASP A 131 -9.79 -4.40 -26.08
CA ASP A 131 -10.17 -3.18 -25.39
C ASP A 131 -10.96 -3.47 -24.10
N GLN A 132 -11.94 -4.37 -24.18
CA GLN A 132 -12.77 -4.76 -23.04
C GLN A 132 -11.97 -5.54 -21.99
N PHE A 133 -11.10 -6.45 -22.43
CA PHE A 133 -10.22 -7.20 -21.54
C PHE A 133 -9.22 -6.29 -20.82
N TYR A 134 -8.61 -5.35 -21.56
CA TYR A 134 -7.67 -4.37 -21.01
C TYR A 134 -8.34 -3.45 -19.99
N ALA A 135 -9.52 -2.91 -20.32
CA ALA A 135 -10.31 -2.06 -19.45
C ALA A 135 -10.67 -2.77 -18.13
N ALA A 136 -11.08 -4.04 -18.21
CA ALA A 136 -11.44 -4.80 -17.03
C ALA A 136 -10.26 -5.08 -16.09
N ILE A 137 -9.08 -5.40 -16.62
CA ILE A 137 -7.86 -5.55 -15.81
C ILE A 137 -7.44 -4.20 -15.22
N LEU A 138 -7.45 -3.14 -16.04
CA LEU A 138 -7.09 -1.79 -15.60
C LEU A 138 -7.96 -1.36 -14.43
N GLU A 139 -9.27 -1.58 -14.51
CA GLU A 139 -10.21 -1.23 -13.45
C GLU A 139 -9.89 -1.96 -12.14
N GLN A 140 -9.59 -3.26 -12.19
CA GLN A 140 -9.27 -4.02 -10.99
C GLN A 140 -7.96 -3.57 -10.32
N ILE A 141 -6.92 -3.29 -11.11
CA ILE A 141 -5.65 -2.78 -10.56
C ILE A 141 -5.86 -1.37 -10.01
N ASP A 142 -6.58 -0.53 -10.75
CA ASP A 142 -6.76 0.88 -10.39
C ASP A 142 -7.78 1.09 -9.24
N ASP A 143 -8.63 0.10 -8.95
CA ASP A 143 -9.44 0.07 -7.74
C ASP A 143 -8.57 0.15 -6.49
N PHE A 144 -7.46 -0.61 -6.46
CA PHE A 144 -6.48 -0.59 -5.36
C PHE A 144 -5.74 0.75 -5.30
N LEU A 145 -5.39 1.30 -6.45
CA LEU A 145 -4.60 2.52 -6.57
C LEU A 145 -5.45 3.78 -6.49
N GLY A 146 -6.77 3.64 -6.45
CA GLY A 146 -7.71 4.74 -6.30
C GLY A 146 -7.81 5.64 -7.52
N GLY A 147 -7.75 5.07 -8.72
CA GLY A 147 -7.91 5.79 -9.98
C GLY A 147 -6.65 6.52 -10.47
N ARG A 148 -5.49 6.21 -9.87
CA ARG A 148 -4.21 6.85 -10.18
C ARG A 148 -3.56 6.21 -11.40
N MET A 149 -3.70 4.90 -11.57
CA MET A 149 -3.10 4.17 -12.69
C MET A 149 -3.66 4.65 -14.01
N LEU A 150 -4.99 4.82 -14.10
CA LEU A 150 -5.60 5.36 -15.31
C LEU A 150 -4.95 6.69 -15.69
N ARG A 151 -4.64 7.59 -14.74
CA ARG A 151 -4.03 8.93 -14.95
C ARG A 151 -2.56 8.92 -15.34
N ALA A 152 -1.85 7.84 -15.04
CA ALA A 152 -0.42 7.70 -15.29
C ALA A 152 -0.12 6.83 -16.51
N LEU A 153 -1.14 6.20 -17.09
CA LEU A 153 -0.99 5.25 -18.18
C LEU A 153 -0.77 5.98 -19.52
N ASP A 154 0.26 5.58 -20.26
CA ASP A 154 0.43 5.96 -21.66
C ASP A 154 -0.67 5.31 -22.52
N PRO A 155 -1.28 6.01 -23.50
CA PRO A 155 -2.34 5.46 -24.33
C PRO A 155 -1.88 4.38 -25.33
N CYS A 156 -0.60 3.95 -25.31
CA CYS A 156 -0.03 2.91 -26.15
C CYS A 156 -0.86 1.62 -26.23
N TRP A 157 -1.58 1.28 -25.15
CA TRP A 157 -2.43 0.10 -25.08
C TRP A 157 -3.58 0.08 -26.07
N LYS A 158 -4.01 1.24 -26.58
CA LYS A 158 -5.04 1.36 -27.63
C LYS A 158 -4.58 0.83 -28.98
N SER A 159 -3.28 0.55 -29.14
CA SER A 159 -2.73 -0.08 -30.34
C SER A 159 -2.17 -1.46 -30.03
N LEU A 160 -2.84 -2.49 -30.55
CA LEU A 160 -2.39 -3.88 -30.48
C LEU A 160 -1.02 -4.15 -31.13
N SER A 161 -0.57 -3.22 -31.99
CA SER A 161 0.73 -3.31 -32.66
C SER A 161 1.82 -2.49 -31.96
N HIS A 162 1.53 -1.89 -30.80
CA HIS A 162 2.50 -1.08 -30.08
C HIS A 162 3.72 -1.91 -29.64
N CYS A 163 4.92 -1.37 -29.85
CA CYS A 163 6.16 -2.00 -29.43
C CYS A 163 6.65 -1.38 -28.13
N PHE A 164 7.17 -2.21 -27.24
CA PHE A 164 7.73 -1.80 -25.96
C PHE A 164 9.22 -2.12 -25.94
N TYR A 165 10.03 -1.20 -25.39
CA TYR A 165 11.44 -1.49 -25.16
C TYR A 165 11.59 -2.59 -24.11
N VAL A 166 12.53 -3.51 -24.32
CA VAL A 166 12.97 -4.46 -23.29
C VAL A 166 13.62 -3.73 -22.11
N TYR A 167 13.93 -4.44 -21.02
CA TYR A 167 14.47 -3.84 -19.82
C TYR A 167 15.78 -3.08 -20.09
N THR A 168 15.71 -1.75 -20.08
CA THR A 168 16.80 -0.86 -20.48
C THR A 168 16.92 0.28 -19.46
N ALA A 169 18.14 0.63 -19.06
CA ALA A 169 18.43 1.70 -18.12
C ALA A 169 19.46 2.69 -18.69
N HIS A 170 19.31 3.97 -18.35
CA HIS A 170 20.35 4.96 -18.62
C HIS A 170 21.53 4.78 -17.66
N PRO A 171 22.80 4.98 -18.07
CA PRO A 171 23.98 4.87 -17.21
C PRO A 171 23.81 5.61 -15.87
N ASP A 172 23.43 6.89 -15.91
CA ASP A 172 23.25 7.74 -14.71
C ASP A 172 22.15 7.27 -13.75
N ARG A 173 21.29 6.35 -14.20
CA ARG A 173 20.09 5.92 -13.48
C ARG A 173 20.08 4.42 -13.20
N ARG A 174 21.13 3.69 -13.59
CA ARG A 174 21.25 2.24 -13.45
C ARG A 174 21.03 1.76 -12.02
N GLN A 175 21.50 2.51 -11.02
CA GLN A 175 21.34 2.14 -9.60
C GLN A 175 19.87 2.12 -9.12
N TYR A 176 18.95 2.71 -9.89
CA TYR A 176 17.51 2.72 -9.62
C TYR A 176 16.75 1.81 -10.57
N ALA A 177 17.44 1.11 -11.47
CA ALA A 177 16.82 0.17 -12.37
C ALA A 177 16.36 -1.06 -11.56
N ILE A 178 15.07 -1.30 -11.57
CA ILE A 178 14.43 -2.44 -10.91
C ILE A 178 13.68 -3.25 -11.96
N SER A 179 13.79 -4.57 -11.88
CA SER A 179 12.98 -5.53 -12.62
C SER A 179 12.78 -6.76 -11.75
N PHE A 180 11.56 -7.30 -11.73
CA PHE A 180 11.26 -8.53 -11.02
C PHE A 180 10.11 -9.28 -11.69
N TYR A 181 10.11 -10.58 -11.44
CA TYR A 181 9.03 -11.50 -11.78
C TYR A 181 8.36 -11.97 -10.49
N ASN A 182 7.04 -12.09 -10.54
CA ASN A 182 6.27 -12.66 -9.45
C ASN A 182 5.36 -13.79 -9.98
N PRO A 183 5.46 -15.01 -9.41
CA PRO A 183 4.54 -16.08 -9.77
C PRO A 183 3.11 -15.75 -9.33
N GLY A 184 2.14 -16.20 -10.12
CA GLY A 184 0.72 -16.02 -9.83
C GLY A 184 -0.14 -16.82 -10.79
N ARG A 185 -1.35 -16.34 -11.04
CA ARG A 185 -2.27 -16.91 -12.04
C ARG A 185 -2.33 -16.01 -13.27
N PRO A 186 -2.42 -16.59 -14.47
CA PRO A 186 -2.78 -15.82 -15.66
C PRO A 186 -4.14 -15.13 -15.46
N ALA A 187 -4.29 -13.93 -16.01
CA ALA A 187 -5.55 -13.19 -16.01
C ALA A 187 -6.62 -13.95 -16.81
N ASP A 188 -7.73 -14.34 -16.17
CA ASP A 188 -8.78 -15.14 -16.83
C ASP A 188 -9.55 -14.30 -17.84
N VAL A 189 -9.28 -14.51 -19.13
CA VAL A 189 -9.89 -13.73 -20.21
C VAL A 189 -11.41 -13.78 -20.17
N LEU A 190 -12.02 -14.92 -19.86
CA LEU A 190 -13.48 -15.02 -19.84
C LEU A 190 -14.08 -14.28 -18.64
N GLU A 191 -13.47 -14.41 -17.46
CA GLU A 191 -13.89 -13.67 -16.27
C GLU A 191 -13.81 -12.15 -16.51
N TYR A 192 -12.68 -11.66 -17.02
CA TYR A 192 -12.49 -10.24 -17.32
C TYR A 192 -13.43 -9.71 -18.42
N LEU A 193 -13.74 -10.50 -19.45
CA LEU A 193 -14.74 -10.10 -20.44
C LEU A 193 -16.15 -10.04 -19.85
N LEU A 194 -16.52 -10.95 -18.95
CA LEU A 194 -17.82 -10.93 -18.26
C LEU A 194 -18.02 -9.67 -17.40
N HIS A 195 -16.94 -9.03 -16.93
CA HIS A 195 -17.04 -7.75 -16.22
C HIS A 195 -17.63 -6.63 -17.08
N ASN A 196 -17.53 -6.73 -18.42
CA ASN A 196 -18.03 -5.74 -19.37
C ASN A 196 -17.61 -4.30 -19.03
N SER A 197 -16.35 -4.16 -18.60
CA SER A 197 -15.80 -2.88 -18.17
C SER A 197 -15.55 -1.97 -19.37
N THR A 198 -15.94 -0.71 -19.22
CA THR A 198 -15.60 0.37 -20.16
C THR A 198 -14.57 1.34 -19.58
N TYR A 199 -13.90 0.95 -18.49
CA TYR A 199 -12.98 1.81 -17.75
C TYR A 199 -11.78 2.23 -18.62
N GLY A 200 -11.62 3.55 -18.79
CA GLY A 200 -10.58 4.13 -19.63
C GLY A 200 -10.89 4.15 -21.14
N LEU A 201 -11.98 3.50 -21.59
CA LEU A 201 -12.44 3.51 -22.99
C LEU A 201 -13.30 4.74 -23.31
N ASP A 202 -14.27 5.04 -22.44
CA ASP A 202 -15.35 6.01 -22.72
C ASP A 202 -14.98 7.49 -22.52
N VAL A 203 -13.76 7.77 -22.09
CA VAL A 203 -13.34 9.14 -21.76
C VAL A 203 -12.35 9.61 -22.82
N GLU A 204 -12.48 10.86 -23.28
CA GLU A 204 -11.34 11.65 -23.79
C GLU A 204 -10.34 11.80 -22.64
N TYR A 205 -9.66 10.72 -22.35
CA TYR A 205 -8.74 10.59 -21.25
C TYR A 205 -7.52 11.46 -21.61
N LYS A 206 -7.34 12.52 -20.83
CA LYS A 206 -6.13 13.36 -20.86
C LYS A 206 -5.27 12.94 -19.67
N PRO A 207 -4.10 12.30 -19.91
CA PRO A 207 -3.11 12.07 -18.87
C PRO A 207 -2.89 13.33 -18.05
N GLY A 208 -2.83 13.17 -16.72
CA GLY A 208 -2.64 14.29 -15.80
C GLY A 208 -3.89 15.09 -15.41
N ALA A 209 -5.04 14.97 -16.10
CA ALA A 209 -6.22 15.77 -15.79
C ALA A 209 -6.64 15.69 -14.31
N ALA A 210 -6.94 16.85 -13.72
CA ALA A 210 -7.38 16.95 -12.32
C ALA A 210 -8.82 16.44 -12.17
N ARG A 211 -9.10 15.74 -11.05
CA ARG A 211 -10.48 15.34 -10.72
C ARG A 211 -11.34 16.57 -10.42
N LYS A 212 -12.60 16.55 -10.87
CA LYS A 212 -13.56 17.59 -10.51
C LYS A 212 -13.78 17.54 -9.00
N ALA A 213 -13.53 18.66 -8.31
CA ALA A 213 -13.82 18.78 -6.90
C ALA A 213 -15.32 18.56 -6.64
N THR A 214 -15.66 17.57 -5.84
CA THR A 214 -17.01 17.32 -5.30
C THR A 214 -17.05 17.73 -3.83
N GLY A 215 -17.90 18.72 -3.51
CA GLY A 215 -18.06 19.27 -2.15
C GLY A 215 -17.14 20.45 -1.79
N GLY A 216 -17.36 21.03 -0.59
CA GLY A 216 -16.71 22.27 -0.13
C GLY A 216 -15.21 22.16 0.23
N THR A 217 -14.66 20.95 0.36
CA THR A 217 -13.26 20.70 0.75
C THR A 217 -12.37 20.19 -0.39
N GLY A 218 -12.89 20.10 -1.62
CA GLY A 218 -12.16 19.56 -2.77
C GLY A 218 -11.84 18.06 -2.66
N ALA A 219 -11.50 17.42 -3.78
CA ALA A 219 -11.20 15.98 -3.80
C ALA A 219 -9.95 15.60 -2.98
N ARG A 220 -8.98 16.53 -2.86
CA ARG A 220 -7.73 16.35 -2.09
C ARG A 220 -7.91 16.47 -0.57
N GLY A 221 -8.89 17.26 -0.09
CA GLY A 221 -9.11 17.46 1.35
C GLY A 221 -9.71 16.24 2.05
N ARG A 222 -10.63 15.54 1.38
CA ARG A 222 -11.37 14.40 1.95
C ARG A 222 -10.49 13.16 2.13
N SER A 223 -9.73 12.76 1.11
CA SER A 223 -8.81 11.62 1.21
C SER A 223 -7.71 11.86 2.26
N TYR A 224 -7.23 13.09 2.41
CA TYR A 224 -6.22 13.42 3.43
C TYR A 224 -6.74 13.23 4.86
N GLN A 225 -7.99 13.60 5.14
CA GLN A 225 -8.62 13.37 6.45
C GLN A 225 -8.78 11.87 6.74
N LEU A 226 -9.27 11.09 5.78
CA LEU A 226 -9.35 9.63 5.89
C LEU A 226 -7.96 9.00 6.08
N ASN A 227 -6.95 9.49 5.38
CA ASN A 227 -5.55 9.04 5.54
C ASN A 227 -4.99 9.32 6.93
N ARG A 228 -5.37 10.46 7.53
CA ARG A 228 -4.98 10.78 8.91
C ARG A 228 -5.63 9.83 9.92
N ILE A 229 -6.87 9.40 9.68
CA ILE A 229 -7.55 8.38 10.50
C ILE A 229 -6.82 7.04 10.38
N VAL A 230 -6.49 6.59 9.16
CA VAL A 230 -5.68 5.37 8.95
C VAL A 230 -4.35 5.47 9.69
N GLY A 231 -3.60 6.56 9.50
CA GLY A 231 -2.31 6.77 10.14
C GLY A 231 -2.38 6.77 11.66
N GLY A 232 -3.47 7.26 12.25
CA GLY A 232 -3.71 7.23 13.70
C GLY A 232 -4.09 5.86 14.27
N MET A 233 -4.44 4.88 13.43
CA MET A 233 -4.93 3.57 13.85
C MET A 233 -4.08 2.39 13.36
N ILE A 234 -3.23 2.60 12.35
CA ILE A 234 -2.51 1.54 11.64
C ILE A 234 -1.69 0.63 12.55
N THR A 235 -1.18 1.18 13.65
CA THR A 235 -0.40 0.43 14.61
C THR A 235 -1.28 -0.31 15.60
N SER A 236 -2.45 0.23 15.96
CA SER A 236 -3.23 -0.21 17.12
C SER A 236 -4.58 -0.85 16.80
N SER A 237 -4.92 -1.01 15.52
CA SER A 237 -6.19 -1.57 15.05
C SER A 237 -5.99 -2.55 13.89
N THR A 238 -6.89 -3.51 13.72
CA THR A 238 -6.87 -4.40 12.54
C THR A 238 -7.36 -3.66 11.30
N GLU A 239 -7.07 -4.20 10.11
CA GLU A 239 -7.56 -3.66 8.84
C GLU A 239 -9.09 -3.48 8.84
N GLU A 240 -9.83 -4.49 9.30
CA GLU A 240 -11.29 -4.44 9.37
C GLU A 240 -11.82 -3.36 10.32
N GLU A 241 -11.19 -3.18 11.49
CA GLU A 241 -11.57 -2.12 12.44
C GLU A 241 -11.28 -0.73 11.88
N ILE A 242 -10.18 -0.57 11.14
CA ILE A 242 -9.85 0.68 10.46
C ILE A 242 -10.90 0.98 9.39
N ALA A 243 -11.26 -0.01 8.57
CA ALA A 243 -12.28 0.13 7.54
C ALA A 243 -13.65 0.50 8.14
N GLN A 244 -14.06 -0.17 9.22
CA GLN A 244 -15.33 0.11 9.89
C GLN A 244 -15.37 1.55 10.41
N ARG A 245 -14.33 2.00 11.11
CA ARG A 245 -14.28 3.38 11.63
C ARG A 245 -14.22 4.43 10.52
N LEU A 246 -13.50 4.16 9.43
CA LEU A 246 -13.49 5.05 8.28
C LEU A 246 -14.88 5.17 7.64
N PHE A 247 -15.59 4.06 7.51
CA PHE A 247 -16.93 4.05 6.92
C PHE A 247 -17.94 4.79 7.79
N GLU A 248 -17.90 4.55 9.11
CA GLU A 248 -18.73 5.29 10.08
C GLU A 248 -18.43 6.79 10.06
N TYR A 249 -17.15 7.17 10.03
CA TYR A 249 -16.74 8.57 9.95
C TYR A 249 -17.22 9.23 8.65
N ASP A 250 -17.03 8.57 7.50
CA ASP A 250 -17.47 9.09 6.21
C ASP A 250 -19.00 9.28 6.16
N ASN A 251 -19.76 8.32 6.71
CA ASN A 251 -21.22 8.41 6.78
C ASN A 251 -21.72 9.52 7.72
N ALA A 252 -20.97 9.83 8.79
CA ALA A 252 -21.38 10.83 9.77
C ALA A 252 -20.96 12.25 9.37
N GLU A 253 -19.68 12.45 9.02
CA GLU A 253 -19.10 13.77 8.77
C GLU A 253 -19.29 14.24 7.32
N HIS A 254 -19.55 13.32 6.39
CA HIS A 254 -19.76 13.63 4.97
C HIS A 254 -21.14 13.21 4.45
N ALA A 255 -22.15 13.14 5.32
CA ALA A 255 -23.52 12.77 4.96
C ALA A 255 -24.03 13.56 3.72
N GLY A 256 -24.51 12.84 2.71
CA GLY A 256 -24.97 13.40 1.42
C GLY A 256 -23.87 13.73 0.41
N ASN A 257 -22.59 13.56 0.77
CA ASN A 257 -21.44 13.71 -0.11
C ASN A 257 -20.31 12.74 0.28
N GLU A 258 -20.68 11.50 0.59
CA GLU A 258 -19.79 10.48 1.16
C GLU A 258 -18.70 10.11 0.15
N TYR A 259 -17.45 10.04 0.62
CA TYR A 259 -16.31 9.75 -0.22
C TYR A 259 -16.40 8.38 -0.87
N PHE A 260 -16.86 7.35 -0.15
CA PHE A 260 -16.96 5.99 -0.68
C PHE A 260 -18.18 5.76 -1.59
N ARG A 261 -19.04 6.77 -1.77
CA ARG A 261 -20.18 6.74 -2.71
C ARG A 261 -19.96 7.63 -3.94
N ASP A 262 -18.85 8.35 -4.00
CA ASP A 262 -18.52 9.24 -5.12
C ASP A 262 -18.16 8.43 -6.38
N ARG A 263 -19.06 8.42 -7.38
CA ARG A 263 -18.92 7.61 -8.61
C ARG A 263 -17.77 8.04 -9.52
N GLN A 264 -17.10 9.16 -9.23
CA GLN A 264 -15.86 9.54 -9.91
C GLN A 264 -14.74 8.54 -9.67
N TYR A 265 -14.77 7.81 -8.55
CA TYR A 265 -13.81 6.75 -8.24
C TYR A 265 -14.39 5.42 -8.74
N SER A 266 -13.65 4.70 -9.59
CA SER A 266 -14.06 3.39 -10.15
C SER A 266 -14.48 2.42 -9.05
N ARG A 267 -13.65 2.30 -8.01
CA ARG A 267 -13.90 1.40 -6.87
C ARG A 267 -15.22 1.63 -6.14
N ASN A 268 -15.79 2.84 -6.22
CA ASN A 268 -17.07 3.19 -5.59
C ASN A 268 -18.27 2.77 -6.46
N ARG A 269 -18.06 2.44 -7.73
CA ARG A 269 -19.13 2.04 -8.64
C ARG A 269 -19.60 0.63 -8.28
N PRO A 270 -20.93 0.40 -8.22
CA PRO A 270 -21.46 -0.93 -7.99
C PRO A 270 -21.13 -1.86 -9.16
N ARG A 271 -20.68 -3.08 -8.83
CA ARG A 271 -20.54 -4.18 -9.79
C ARG A 271 -21.93 -4.73 -10.16
N LEU A 272 -22.01 -5.54 -11.22
CA LEU A 272 -23.27 -6.16 -11.65
C LEU A 272 -23.90 -6.95 -10.49
N GLY A 273 -25.14 -6.61 -10.12
CA GLY A 273 -25.85 -7.22 -8.99
C GLY A 273 -25.44 -6.72 -7.60
N GLU A 274 -24.49 -5.80 -7.49
CA GLU A 274 -24.04 -5.21 -6.23
C GLU A 274 -24.91 -4.00 -5.85
N SER A 275 -25.31 -3.90 -4.58
CA SER A 275 -25.99 -2.70 -4.08
C SER A 275 -25.02 -1.53 -3.91
N GLN A 276 -25.53 -0.30 -3.91
CA GLN A 276 -24.69 0.88 -3.70
C GLN A 276 -23.97 0.86 -2.34
N GLU A 277 -24.63 0.33 -1.31
CA GLU A 277 -24.04 0.24 0.04
C GLU A 277 -22.92 -0.82 0.10
N ALA A 278 -23.12 -1.97 -0.56
CA ALA A 278 -22.10 -3.00 -0.66
C ALA A 278 -20.87 -2.49 -1.43
N ALA A 279 -21.09 -1.73 -2.51
CA ALA A 279 -20.02 -1.10 -3.28
C ALA A 279 -19.22 -0.07 -2.45
N ALA A 280 -19.92 0.76 -1.67
CA ALA A 280 -19.28 1.73 -0.79
C ALA A 280 -18.44 1.05 0.30
N TRP A 281 -18.96 -0.01 0.92
CA TRP A 281 -18.22 -0.81 1.89
C TRP A 281 -17.00 -1.50 1.28
N ARG A 282 -17.16 -2.11 0.11
CA ARG A 282 -16.04 -2.70 -0.67
C ARG A 282 -14.97 -1.65 -0.94
N SER A 283 -15.36 -0.47 -1.42
CA SER A 283 -14.41 0.62 -1.64
C SER A 283 -13.69 1.04 -0.36
N CYS A 284 -14.38 1.12 0.77
CA CYS A 284 -13.76 1.50 2.04
C CYS A 284 -12.67 0.50 2.44
N LYS A 285 -12.95 -0.81 2.31
CA LYS A 285 -11.97 -1.86 2.60
C LYS A 285 -10.74 -1.78 1.67
N ILE A 286 -10.97 -1.63 0.36
CA ILE A 286 -9.88 -1.47 -0.63
C ILE A 286 -9.02 -0.25 -0.31
N PHE A 287 -9.66 0.90 -0.03
CA PHE A 287 -8.97 2.12 0.37
C PHE A 287 -8.14 1.90 1.63
N THR A 288 -8.72 1.29 2.66
CA THR A 288 -8.08 1.03 3.94
C THR A 288 -6.82 0.19 3.75
N LYS A 289 -6.93 -0.93 3.04
CA LYS A 289 -5.82 -1.84 2.77
C LYS A 289 -4.67 -1.16 2.03
N SER A 290 -4.99 -0.46 0.94
CA SER A 290 -4.02 0.28 0.13
C SER A 290 -3.22 1.29 0.97
N HIS A 291 -3.90 2.06 1.83
CA HIS A 291 -3.25 3.06 2.69
C HIS A 291 -2.48 2.44 3.85
N ILE A 292 -2.95 1.33 4.43
CA ILE A 292 -2.20 0.57 5.42
C ILE A 292 -0.87 0.11 4.82
N ASN A 293 -0.88 -0.45 3.62
CA ASN A 293 0.34 -0.91 2.98
C ASN A 293 1.31 0.26 2.67
N SER A 294 0.78 1.36 2.14
CA SER A 294 1.56 2.58 1.87
C SER A 294 2.25 3.11 3.13
N LEU A 295 1.53 3.16 4.25
CA LEU A 295 2.07 3.60 5.53
C LEU A 295 3.07 2.60 6.13
N LYS A 296 2.78 1.28 6.09
CA LYS A 296 3.73 0.24 6.56
C LYS A 296 5.08 0.35 5.86
N ARG A 297 5.12 0.67 4.57
CA ARG A 297 6.37 0.94 3.84
C ARG A 297 7.15 2.10 4.44
N LYS A 298 6.47 3.21 4.77
CA LYS A 298 7.10 4.37 5.43
C LYS A 298 7.65 4.03 6.82
N PHE A 299 7.03 3.10 7.55
CA PHE A 299 7.44 2.69 8.90
C PHE A 299 8.54 1.62 8.96
N ARG A 300 8.83 0.88 7.88
CA ARG A 300 9.83 -0.23 7.85
C ARG A 300 11.29 0.17 8.17
N LYS A 301 11.59 1.46 8.37
CA LYS A 301 12.95 1.99 8.60
C LYS A 301 13.39 2.04 10.08
N GLN A 302 12.61 1.56 11.05
CA GLN A 302 13.01 1.60 12.46
C GLN A 302 13.65 0.28 12.89
N ASP A 303 14.90 0.35 13.37
CA ASP A 303 15.57 -0.79 14.02
C ASP A 303 14.98 -0.99 15.43
N MET A 304 14.31 -2.14 15.61
CA MET A 304 13.54 -2.48 16.82
C MET A 304 14.19 -3.63 17.60
N GLN A 305 15.48 -3.88 17.41
CA GLN A 305 16.18 -4.95 18.11
C GLN A 305 16.06 -4.79 19.64
N ILE A 306 15.72 -5.89 20.31
CA ILE A 306 15.65 -5.92 21.78
C ILE A 306 17.07 -5.93 22.32
N VAL A 307 17.39 -4.93 23.14
CA VAL A 307 18.67 -4.77 23.83
C VAL A 307 18.42 -4.82 25.33
N ASN A 308 19.09 -5.73 26.02
CA ASN A 308 19.05 -5.81 27.48
C ASN A 308 20.15 -4.90 28.08
N ALA A 309 19.83 -3.62 28.24
CA ALA A 309 20.75 -2.60 28.76
C ALA A 309 20.35 -2.09 30.15
N LYS A 310 21.33 -1.59 30.92
CA LYS A 310 21.08 -0.84 32.17
C LYS A 310 20.74 0.61 31.83
N ALA A 311 19.80 1.21 32.57
CA ALA A 311 19.37 2.60 32.38
C ALA A 311 20.55 3.58 32.44
N GLN A 312 20.74 4.39 31.40
CA GLN A 312 21.81 5.38 31.31
C GLN A 312 21.38 6.83 31.63
N SER A 313 20.07 7.13 31.66
CA SER A 313 19.56 8.49 31.90
C SER A 313 18.22 8.52 32.64
N ARG A 314 18.00 9.56 33.45
CA ARG A 314 16.76 9.86 34.19
C ARG A 314 15.91 10.96 33.55
N GLU A 315 16.32 11.48 32.39
CA GLU A 315 15.57 12.53 31.71
C GLU A 315 14.20 12.01 31.23
N PRO A 316 13.25 12.89 30.84
CA PRO A 316 12.07 12.47 30.11
C PRO A 316 12.45 11.86 28.75
N MET A 317 11.69 10.86 28.29
CA MET A 317 11.88 10.29 26.95
C MET A 317 11.34 11.24 25.86
N PRO A 318 12.06 11.44 24.74
CA PRO A 318 11.49 12.11 23.59
C PRO A 318 10.34 11.28 23.00
N THR A 319 9.51 11.91 22.18
CA THR A 319 8.44 11.19 21.46
C THR A 319 9.04 10.29 20.38
N HIS A 320 8.94 8.98 20.54
CA HIS A 320 9.46 7.99 19.59
C HIS A 320 8.78 6.63 19.76
N ASP A 321 9.01 5.72 18.82
CA ASP A 321 8.53 4.34 18.87
C ASP A 321 9.61 3.43 19.48
N ALA A 322 9.23 2.54 20.40
CA ALA A 322 10.16 1.60 21.05
C ALA A 322 9.46 0.31 21.49
N MET A 323 10.23 -0.78 21.59
CA MET A 323 9.80 -1.97 22.33
C MET A 323 9.76 -1.62 23.81
N ILE A 324 8.63 -1.83 24.48
CA ILE A 324 8.46 -1.60 25.91
C ILE A 324 8.04 -2.88 26.61
N LYS A 325 8.57 -3.14 27.79
CA LYS A 325 8.22 -4.24 28.67
C LYS A 325 7.40 -3.72 29.84
N VAL A 326 6.24 -4.32 30.11
CA VAL A 326 5.51 -4.08 31.35
C VAL A 326 6.25 -4.76 32.49
N ARG A 327 6.80 -3.97 33.41
CA ARG A 327 7.65 -4.50 34.50
C ARG A 327 6.86 -4.79 35.76
N SER A 328 6.03 -3.85 36.19
CA SER A 328 5.22 -4.00 37.40
C SER A 328 3.93 -3.19 37.30
N VAL A 329 2.87 -3.70 37.92
CA VAL A 329 1.57 -3.04 38.02
C VAL A 329 1.17 -2.90 39.48
N LYS A 330 0.98 -1.66 39.94
CA LYS A 330 0.58 -1.35 41.31
C LYS A 330 -0.82 -0.75 41.35
N SER A 331 -1.79 -1.55 41.77
CA SER A 331 -3.16 -1.11 42.03
C SER A 331 -3.21 -0.24 43.28
N GLN A 332 -3.88 0.92 43.19
CA GLN A 332 -4.01 1.86 44.30
C GLN A 332 -5.24 2.75 44.14
N LEU A 333 -5.74 3.32 45.24
CA LEU A 333 -6.80 4.32 45.18
C LEU A 333 -6.21 5.71 44.89
N THR A 334 -6.94 6.53 44.14
CA THR A 334 -6.66 7.96 44.01
C THR A 334 -6.93 8.67 45.34
N ARG A 335 -6.44 9.91 45.49
CA ARG A 335 -6.69 10.73 46.69
C ARG A 335 -8.19 10.94 46.99
N LYS A 336 -9.07 10.79 45.98
CA LYS A 336 -10.53 10.90 46.11
C LYS A 336 -11.24 9.55 46.21
N GLY A 337 -10.51 8.45 46.43
CA GLY A 337 -11.07 7.11 46.59
C GLY A 337 -11.42 6.36 45.30
N GLY A 338 -11.23 6.95 44.11
CA GLY A 338 -11.42 6.26 42.84
C GLY A 338 -10.33 5.23 42.55
N GLN A 339 -10.64 4.17 41.80
CA GLN A 339 -9.69 3.11 41.42
C GLN A 339 -8.60 3.64 40.48
N SER A 340 -7.35 3.21 40.69
CA SER A 340 -6.24 3.47 39.77
C SER A 340 -5.20 2.35 39.74
N ALA A 341 -4.41 2.29 38.68
CA ALA A 341 -3.25 1.40 38.59
C ALA A 341 -2.06 2.18 38.04
N LEU A 342 -0.90 2.08 38.69
CA LEU A 342 0.35 2.65 38.18
C LEU A 342 1.17 1.52 37.55
N VAL A 343 1.45 1.66 36.27
CA VAL A 343 2.20 0.69 35.47
C VAL A 343 3.60 1.21 35.25
N GLU A 344 4.61 0.43 35.63
CA GLU A 344 6.02 0.67 35.33
C GLU A 344 6.37 -0.01 34.00
N LEU A 345 6.97 0.76 33.09
CA LEU A 345 7.34 0.34 31.75
C LEU A 345 8.85 0.51 31.57
N GLN A 346 9.50 -0.51 31.01
CA GLN A 346 10.92 -0.50 30.68
C GLN A 346 11.09 -0.46 29.16
N VAL A 347 11.89 0.46 28.65
CA VAL A 347 12.26 0.53 27.24
C VAL A 347 13.27 -0.58 26.93
N MET A 348 13.07 -1.31 25.84
CA MET A 348 13.80 -2.52 25.48
C MET A 348 14.55 -2.39 24.14
N SER A 349 14.42 -1.29 23.40
CA SER A 349 15.06 -1.11 22.09
C SER A 349 15.58 0.31 21.87
N GLY A 350 16.45 0.48 20.87
CA GLY A 350 17.00 1.77 20.46
C GLY A 350 17.97 2.40 21.46
N GLU A 351 18.30 3.67 21.24
CA GLU A 351 19.22 4.47 22.07
C GLU A 351 18.79 4.57 23.55
N HIS A 352 17.52 4.26 23.82
CA HIS A 352 16.89 4.47 25.10
C HIS A 352 16.63 3.18 25.88
N ALA A 353 17.14 2.04 25.39
CA ALA A 353 17.03 0.74 26.04
C ALA A 353 17.49 0.77 27.50
N GLY A 354 16.75 0.08 28.37
CA GLY A 354 16.97 0.03 29.81
C GLY A 354 16.29 1.13 30.61
N ARG A 355 15.78 2.22 30.00
CA ARG A 355 15.12 3.32 30.73
C ARG A 355 13.72 2.96 31.20
N HIS A 356 13.27 3.59 32.29
CA HIS A 356 11.97 3.33 32.93
C HIS A 356 11.08 4.57 32.83
N PHE A 357 9.79 4.36 32.62
CA PHE A 357 8.77 5.38 32.79
C PHE A 357 7.49 4.77 33.38
N TRP A 358 6.59 5.62 33.87
CA TRP A 358 5.36 5.18 34.52
C TRP A 358 4.14 5.77 33.83
N HIS A 359 3.10 4.95 33.69
CA HIS A 359 1.81 5.39 33.18
C HIS A 359 0.69 5.03 34.16
N ARG A 360 -0.23 5.96 34.41
CA ARG A 360 -1.32 5.77 35.37
C ARG A 360 -2.65 5.57 34.65
N PHE A 361 -3.32 4.48 35.00
CA PHE A 361 -4.65 4.14 34.54
C PHE A 361 -5.68 4.45 35.63
N TYR A 362 -6.89 4.81 35.19
CA TYR A 362 -8.00 5.23 36.03
C TYR A 362 -9.23 4.35 35.79
N GLY A 363 -9.87 3.93 36.88
CA GLY A 363 -11.08 3.12 36.91
C GLY A 363 -12.25 3.85 37.55
N GLU A 364 -13.23 3.07 38.03
CA GLU A 364 -14.44 3.58 38.67
C GLU A 364 -14.13 4.60 39.79
N GLY A 365 -14.94 5.66 39.89
CA GLY A 365 -14.71 6.77 40.81
C GLY A 365 -13.70 7.82 40.34
N SER A 366 -13.18 7.71 39.12
CA SER A 366 -12.35 8.74 38.46
C SER A 366 -13.14 9.55 37.42
N HIS A 367 -12.51 10.59 36.83
CA HIS A 367 -13.14 11.42 35.81
C HIS A 367 -13.53 10.59 34.55
N PRO A 368 -14.73 10.75 33.96
CA PRO A 368 -15.19 9.93 32.83
C PRO A 368 -14.23 9.88 31.63
N THR A 369 -13.63 11.01 31.27
CA THR A 369 -12.62 11.08 30.19
C THR A 369 -11.38 10.27 30.51
N ALA A 370 -10.90 10.30 31.76
CA ALA A 370 -9.71 9.55 32.17
C ALA A 370 -9.99 8.04 32.17
N ILE A 371 -11.21 7.64 32.57
CA ILE A 371 -11.67 6.25 32.46
C ILE A 371 -11.74 5.82 30.99
N LYS A 372 -12.30 6.65 30.10
CA LYS A 372 -12.41 6.35 28.66
C LYS A 372 -11.03 6.14 28.02
N ILE A 373 -10.09 7.04 28.29
CA ILE A 373 -8.70 6.93 27.81
C ILE A 373 -8.04 5.67 28.39
N SER A 374 -8.16 5.44 29.70
CA SER A 374 -7.57 4.28 30.38
C SER A 374 -8.11 2.96 29.84
N LYS A 375 -9.43 2.85 29.62
CA LYS A 375 -10.06 1.68 28.98
C LYS A 375 -9.58 1.49 27.55
N SER A 376 -9.42 2.57 26.78
CA SER A 376 -8.88 2.47 25.41
C SER A 376 -7.44 1.95 25.40
N ILE A 377 -6.57 2.43 26.29
CA ILE A 377 -5.18 1.96 26.38
C ILE A 377 -5.15 0.51 26.91
N GLN A 378 -5.95 0.19 27.93
CA GLN A 378 -6.09 -1.16 28.47
C GLN A 378 -6.50 -2.16 27.38
N TYR A 379 -7.51 -1.82 26.58
CA TYR A 379 -7.95 -2.65 25.44
C TYR A 379 -6.82 -2.87 24.45
N LYS A 380 -6.02 -1.83 24.15
CA LYS A 380 -4.85 -1.95 23.26
C LYS A 380 -3.75 -2.81 23.87
N ILE A 381 -3.50 -2.73 25.18
CA ILE A 381 -2.55 -3.64 25.87
C ILE A 381 -3.04 -5.07 25.74
N ALA A 382 -4.28 -5.35 26.15
CA ALA A 382 -4.91 -6.66 26.08
C ALA A 382 -4.75 -7.28 24.69
N LYS A 383 -4.99 -6.48 23.64
CA LYS A 383 -4.88 -6.91 22.26
C LYS A 383 -3.43 -7.12 21.82
N ALA A 384 -2.51 -6.21 22.16
CA ALA A 384 -1.10 -6.32 21.82
C ALA A 384 -0.42 -7.50 22.52
N THR A 385 -0.81 -7.81 23.77
CA THR A 385 -0.28 -8.94 24.54
C THR A 385 -1.06 -10.24 24.33
N LYS A 386 -2.16 -10.22 23.56
CA LYS A 386 -3.10 -11.35 23.38
C LYS A 386 -3.60 -11.92 24.71
N THR A 387 -3.95 -11.03 25.64
CA THR A 387 -4.36 -11.37 27.01
C THR A 387 -5.75 -10.84 27.29
N ASP A 388 -6.62 -11.63 27.91
CA ASP A 388 -7.95 -11.16 28.28
C ASP A 388 -7.91 -10.23 29.51
N MET A 389 -8.38 -8.99 29.32
CA MET A 389 -8.44 -7.95 30.34
C MET A 389 -9.80 -7.25 30.29
N GLN A 390 -10.63 -7.48 31.31
CA GLN A 390 -11.98 -6.90 31.40
C GLN A 390 -12.08 -5.81 32.47
N GLN A 391 -11.26 -5.88 33.50
CA GLN A 391 -11.25 -4.98 34.64
C GLN A 391 -9.88 -4.33 34.81
N LEU A 392 -9.80 -3.15 35.42
CA LEU A 392 -8.53 -2.44 35.61
C LEU A 392 -7.45 -3.28 36.30
N LYS A 393 -7.85 -4.16 37.23
CA LYS A 393 -6.97 -5.09 37.95
C LYS A 393 -6.28 -6.10 37.02
N ASP A 394 -6.86 -6.39 35.86
CA ASP A 394 -6.31 -7.34 34.90
C ASP A 394 -5.04 -6.84 34.20
N LEU A 395 -4.69 -5.55 34.35
CA LEU A 395 -3.44 -4.98 33.83
C LEU A 395 -2.21 -5.75 34.32
N ILE A 396 -2.27 -6.36 35.51
CA ILE A 396 -1.18 -7.20 36.04
C ILE A 396 -0.85 -8.38 35.11
N LYS A 397 -1.82 -8.87 34.33
CA LYS A 397 -1.58 -9.94 33.35
C LYS A 397 -0.66 -9.52 32.20
N ALA A 398 -0.47 -8.21 32.00
CA ALA A 398 0.47 -7.70 31.00
C ALA A 398 1.93 -7.78 31.47
N GLU A 399 2.21 -8.01 32.76
CA GLU A 399 3.57 -8.08 33.28
C GLU A 399 4.42 -9.08 32.50
N GLY A 400 5.67 -8.71 32.24
CA GLY A 400 6.62 -9.51 31.48
C GLY A 400 6.47 -9.41 29.96
N HIS A 401 5.33 -8.97 29.42
CA HIS A 401 5.12 -8.87 27.98
C HIS A 401 5.91 -7.69 27.40
N ILE A 402 6.49 -7.91 26.21
CA ILE A 402 7.17 -6.90 25.42
C ILE A 402 6.27 -6.56 24.23
N VAL A 403 5.96 -5.28 24.07
CA VAL A 403 5.11 -4.76 23.00
C VAL A 403 5.76 -3.54 22.36
N LEU A 404 5.55 -3.34 21.07
CA LEU A 404 5.94 -2.10 20.43
C LEU A 404 4.94 -0.99 20.82
N ALA A 405 5.44 0.17 21.22
CA ALA A 405 4.61 1.30 21.61
C ALA A 405 5.23 2.62 21.19
N ARG A 406 4.37 3.60 20.92
CA ARG A 406 4.75 5.01 20.80
C ARG A 406 4.78 5.64 22.18
N ILE A 407 5.94 6.09 22.61
CA ILE A 407 6.10 6.88 23.83
C ILE A 407 5.85 8.34 23.44
N LYS A 408 4.93 9.01 24.13
CA LYS A 408 4.66 10.44 23.92
C LYS A 408 5.22 11.24 25.09
N GLN A 409 6.01 12.25 24.78
CA GLN A 409 6.41 13.24 25.77
C GLN A 409 5.30 14.27 25.93
N ASN A 410 4.78 14.41 27.15
CA ASN A 410 3.88 15.49 27.50
C ASN A 410 4.73 16.60 28.15
N PRO A 411 4.89 17.77 27.49
CA PRO A 411 5.66 18.86 28.05
C PRO A 411 5.03 19.32 29.36
N GLY A 412 5.88 19.56 30.37
CA GLY A 412 5.43 20.09 31.65
C GLY A 412 4.82 21.48 31.46
N THR A 413 3.66 21.73 32.07
CA THR A 413 2.99 23.04 32.06
C THR A 413 2.59 23.43 33.47
N ASN A 414 2.49 24.73 33.76
CA ASN A 414 2.01 25.27 35.05
C ASN A 414 2.71 24.67 36.30
N GLY A 415 4.03 24.49 36.24
CA GLY A 415 4.83 23.97 37.36
C GLY A 415 4.82 22.44 37.51
N PHE A 416 4.12 21.70 36.65
CA PHE A 416 4.22 20.25 36.58
C PHE A 416 5.43 19.83 35.73
N PRO A 417 6.24 18.85 36.18
CA PRO A 417 7.36 18.36 35.38
C PRO A 417 6.86 17.64 34.11
N PRO A 418 7.65 17.60 33.02
CA PRO A 418 7.35 16.78 31.86
C PRO A 418 7.15 15.31 32.23
N GLN A 419 6.21 14.64 31.56
CA GLN A 419 5.90 13.24 31.82
C GLN A 419 5.86 12.45 30.52
N ASN A 420 6.20 11.16 30.63
CA ASN A 420 6.02 10.23 29.54
C ASN A 420 4.70 9.49 29.69
N GLU A 421 3.97 9.41 28.59
CA GLU A 421 2.73 8.67 28.51
C GLU A 421 2.79 7.67 27.36
N ILE A 422 1.99 6.62 27.46
CA ILE A 422 1.79 5.72 26.32
C ILE A 422 0.95 6.48 25.29
N GLY A 423 1.58 6.88 24.19
CA GLY A 423 0.92 7.56 23.08
C GLY A 423 0.10 6.59 22.24
N ASP A 424 0.66 5.42 21.94
CA ASP A 424 -0.06 4.31 21.29
C ASP A 424 0.61 2.95 21.54
N LEU A 425 -0.11 1.86 21.34
CA LEU A 425 0.37 0.47 21.46
C LEU A 425 0.14 -0.26 20.14
N HIS A 426 1.20 -0.89 19.65
CA HIS A 426 1.18 -1.54 18.35
C HIS A 426 0.73 -2.99 18.53
N LEU A 427 -0.16 -3.46 17.65
CA LEU A 427 -0.55 -4.85 17.56
C LEU A 427 0.71 -5.68 17.32
N THR A 428 0.82 -6.80 18.02
CA THR A 428 1.87 -7.78 17.78
C THR A 428 1.71 -8.37 16.39
N THR A 429 2.37 -7.77 15.39
CA THR A 429 2.80 -8.52 14.21
C THR A 429 3.73 -9.61 14.72
N ASN A 430 3.64 -10.81 14.15
CA ASN A 430 4.52 -11.94 14.50
C ASN A 430 5.99 -11.55 14.30
N HIS A 431 6.58 -10.82 15.24
CA HIS A 431 8.02 -10.74 15.40
C HIS A 431 8.38 -12.05 16.08
N THR A 432 8.65 -13.02 15.23
CA THR A 432 9.28 -14.28 15.56
C THR A 432 10.33 -14.01 16.63
N GLN A 433 10.13 -14.67 17.77
CA GLN A 433 11.17 -14.88 18.76
C GLN A 433 12.37 -15.53 18.06
N HIS A 434 13.31 -14.73 17.58
CA HIS A 434 14.64 -15.26 17.31
C HIS A 434 15.30 -15.43 18.66
N LYS A 435 15.25 -16.69 19.12
CA LYS A 435 16.25 -17.26 20.02
C LYS A 435 17.62 -16.75 19.59
N ASN A 436 18.31 -16.06 20.49
CA ASN A 436 19.68 -16.37 20.85
C ASN A 436 19.98 -15.71 22.19
N VAL A 437 19.90 -16.53 23.23
CA VAL A 437 20.70 -16.36 24.43
C VAL A 437 22.15 -16.48 23.98
N VAL A 438 22.93 -15.42 24.13
CA VAL A 438 24.37 -15.54 24.28
C VAL A 438 24.67 -15.06 25.70
N LEU A 439 25.20 -15.98 26.49
CA LEU A 439 25.68 -15.77 27.85
C LEU A 439 26.79 -14.73 27.89
#